data_AF-A0A3D0HAB2-F1
#
_entry.id   AF-A0A3D0HAB2-F1
#
_cell.length_a   1.000
_cell.length_b   1.000
_cell.length_c   1.000
_cell.angle_alpha   90.00
_cell.angle_beta   90.00
_cell.angle_gamma   90.00
#
_symmetry.space_group_name_H-M   'P 1'
#
loop_
_entity.id
_entity.type
_entity.pdbx_description
1 polymer ?
#
loop_
_entity_poly.entity_id
_entity_poly.type
_entity_poly.pdbx_seq_one_letter_code
_entity_poly.pdbx_strand_id
1 'polypeptide(L)'
;MSRRADDWYVSISCEIKDLSHLSPAKNHGRVGVDLGISKLATLSDGHVFEAPKPLKSKLGKLRKLQKRLSRASKGSQNRLKLRLRIARLHRSIADIRADALHKLTHFLSANYSTVVIEDLNVKGMMSNRHLSRAIADIGFHEFRRQL
;
A
#
# COMPACT_ATOMS: atom_id res chain seq x y z
N MET A 1 -13.39 -13.85 10.35
CA MET A 1 -13.50 -14.02 8.88
C MET A 1 -13.86 -12.68 8.27
N SER A 2 -13.10 -12.18 7.29
CA SER A 2 -13.39 -10.90 6.62
C SER A 2 -13.62 -11.12 5.13
N ARG A 3 -14.37 -10.21 4.47
CA ARG A 3 -14.66 -10.29 3.04
C ARG A 3 -14.17 -9.03 2.34
N ARG A 4 -13.35 -9.18 1.29
CA ARG A 4 -12.94 -8.06 0.42
C ARG A 4 -13.32 -8.35 -1.02
N ALA A 5 -14.28 -7.57 -1.54
CA ALA A 5 -14.97 -7.83 -2.80
C ALA A 5 -15.64 -9.22 -2.79
N ASP A 6 -15.13 -10.17 -3.57
CA ASP A 6 -15.60 -11.56 -3.67
C ASP A 6 -14.74 -12.57 -2.92
N ASP A 7 -13.63 -12.14 -2.30
CA ASP A 7 -12.71 -13.06 -1.63
C ASP A 7 -12.99 -13.08 -0.12
N TRP A 8 -12.89 -14.27 0.46
CA TRP A 8 -12.97 -14.52 1.89
C TRP A 8 -11.58 -14.71 2.47
N TYR A 9 -11.33 -14.07 3.61
CA TYR A 9 -10.07 -14.13 4.31
C TYR A 9 -10.28 -14.71 5.72
N VAL A 10 -9.41 -15.66 6.07
CA VAL A 10 -9.29 -16.26 7.40
C VAL A 10 -7.88 -15.95 7.90
N SER A 11 -7.78 -15.53 9.16
CA SER A 11 -6.50 -15.28 9.82
C SER A 11 -6.26 -16.42 10.81
N ILE A 12 -5.09 -17.04 10.72
CA ILE A 12 -4.63 -18.05 11.66
C ILE A 12 -3.38 -17.48 12.31
N SER A 13 -3.40 -17.38 13.64
CA SER A 13 -2.25 -16.93 14.41
C SER A 13 -1.57 -18.16 14.99
N CYS A 14 -0.27 -18.29 14.75
CA CYS A 14 0.56 -19.32 15.36
C CYS A 14 1.76 -18.67 16.05
N GLU A 15 2.19 -19.29 17.15
CA GLU A 15 3.39 -18.89 17.86
C GLU A 15 4.56 -19.76 17.36
N ILE A 16 5.61 -19.12 16.89
CA ILE A 16 6.81 -19.79 16.41
C ILE A 16 7.85 -19.75 17.53
N LYS A 17 8.12 -20.91 18.14
CA LYS A 17 9.04 -21.03 19.28
C LYS A 17 10.52 -21.05 18.87
N ASP A 18 10.80 -21.45 17.64
CA ASP A 18 12.16 -21.56 17.11
C ASP A 18 12.36 -20.59 15.95
N LEU A 19 13.22 -19.58 16.17
CA LEU A 19 13.57 -18.56 15.18
C LEU A 19 14.94 -18.82 14.52
N SER A 20 15.58 -19.96 14.81
CA SER A 20 16.93 -20.28 14.31
C SER A 20 17.04 -20.37 12.78
N HIS A 21 15.91 -20.57 12.09
CA HIS A 21 15.81 -20.61 10.63
C HIS A 21 15.80 -19.21 9.97
N LEU A 22 15.64 -18.13 10.74
CA LEU A 22 15.68 -16.77 10.19
C LEU A 22 17.13 -16.35 9.96
N SER A 23 17.44 -15.94 8.73
CA SER A 23 18.75 -15.36 8.43
C SER A 23 18.88 -13.99 9.11
N PRO A 24 20.00 -13.71 9.81
CA PRO A 24 20.30 -12.38 10.29
C PRO A 24 20.34 -11.40 9.12
N ALA A 25 20.00 -10.14 9.37
CA ALA A 25 20.20 -9.09 8.38
C ALA A 25 21.66 -9.11 7.90
N LYS A 26 21.90 -8.78 6.62
CA LYS A 26 23.25 -8.70 6.05
C LYS A 26 24.16 -7.65 6.74
N ASN A 27 23.60 -6.88 7.68
CA ASN A 27 24.28 -5.96 8.58
C ASN A 27 25.09 -4.88 7.85
N HIS A 28 24.45 -4.18 6.91
CA HIS A 28 25.01 -2.96 6.32
C HIS A 28 25.00 -1.75 7.31
N GLY A 29 24.74 -1.98 8.60
CA GLY A 29 24.67 -0.96 9.64
C GLY A 29 23.37 -0.15 9.58
N ARG A 30 23.50 1.18 9.48
CA ARG A 30 22.40 2.15 9.56
C ARG A 30 22.03 2.71 8.19
N VAL A 31 20.74 2.83 7.89
CA VAL A 31 20.23 3.54 6.70
C VAL A 31 19.15 4.56 7.07
N GLY A 32 19.22 5.74 6.45
CA GLY A 32 18.14 6.72 6.48
C GLY A 32 17.15 6.49 5.34
N VAL A 33 15.86 6.64 5.60
CA VAL A 33 14.76 6.47 4.64
C VAL A 33 14.00 7.78 4.50
N ASP A 34 14.09 8.40 3.32
CA ASP A 34 13.24 9.52 2.91
C ASP A 34 12.06 8.99 2.09
N LEU A 35 10.83 9.25 2.55
CA LEU A 35 9.60 8.80 1.90
C LEU A 35 9.00 9.90 1.05
N GLY A 36 8.79 9.63 -0.24
CA GLY A 36 8.34 10.63 -1.20
C GLY A 36 7.02 10.28 -1.90
N ILE A 37 6.43 11.29 -2.55
CA ILE A 37 5.27 11.10 -3.42
C ILE A 37 5.69 10.63 -4.83
N SER A 38 6.83 11.13 -5.29
CA SER A 38 7.37 10.81 -6.60
C SER A 38 8.07 9.46 -6.59
N LYS A 39 8.95 9.26 -5.61
CA LYS A 39 9.70 8.03 -5.28
C LYS A 39 9.14 7.50 -3.96
N LEU A 40 8.89 6.19 -3.87
CA LEU A 40 8.37 5.57 -2.66
C LEU A 40 9.30 5.77 -1.47
N ALA A 41 10.59 5.49 -1.68
CA ALA A 41 11.65 5.70 -0.70
C ALA A 41 12.98 6.01 -1.39
N THR A 42 13.76 6.91 -0.81
CA THR A 42 15.17 7.14 -1.14
C THR A 42 16.00 6.81 0.09
N LEU A 43 16.95 5.89 -0.06
CA LEU A 43 17.85 5.50 1.01
C LEU A 43 19.11 6.36 1.02
N SER A 44 19.67 6.59 2.20
CA SER A 44 20.90 7.38 2.39
C SER A 44 22.13 6.78 1.70
N ASP A 45 22.07 5.51 1.31
CA ASP A 45 23.11 4.81 0.56
C ASP A 45 22.92 4.86 -0.97
N GLY A 46 21.90 5.59 -1.44
CA GLY A 46 21.64 5.84 -2.85
C GLY A 46 20.60 4.91 -3.49
N HIS A 47 20.08 3.89 -2.80
CA HIS A 47 19.00 3.08 -3.35
C HIS A 47 17.70 3.89 -3.47
N VAL A 48 16.98 3.69 -4.58
CA VAL A 48 15.72 4.36 -4.86
C VAL A 48 14.64 3.33 -5.14
N PHE A 49 13.51 3.47 -4.46
CA PHE A 49 12.30 2.68 -4.68
C PHE A 49 11.26 3.55 -5.35
N GLU A 50 10.76 3.12 -6.52
CA GLU A 50 9.75 3.86 -7.26
C GLU A 50 8.34 3.66 -6.69
N ALA A 51 7.53 4.72 -6.71
CA ALA A 51 6.14 4.65 -6.26
C ALA A 51 5.24 4.11 -7.39
N PRO A 52 4.54 2.96 -7.21
CA PRO A 52 3.76 2.31 -8.28
C PRO A 52 2.52 3.11 -8.73
N LYS A 53 2.11 4.13 -7.98
CA LYS A 53 0.96 5.04 -8.27
C LYS A 53 -0.29 4.31 -8.84
N PRO A 54 -0.77 3.22 -8.20
CA PRO A 54 -1.80 2.36 -8.78
C PRO A 54 -3.19 3.03 -8.88
N LEU A 55 -3.54 3.95 -7.97
CA LEU A 55 -4.77 4.72 -8.10
C LEU A 55 -4.67 5.65 -9.30
N LYS A 56 -3.54 6.34 -9.51
CA LYS A 56 -3.36 7.24 -10.66
C LYS A 56 -3.59 6.51 -11.98
N SER A 57 -3.01 5.32 -12.16
CA SER A 57 -3.17 4.52 -13.39
C SER A 57 -4.59 3.99 -13.59
N LYS A 58 -5.28 3.60 -12.52
CA LYS A 58 -6.63 3.01 -12.57
C LYS A 58 -7.77 4.04 -12.43
N LEU A 59 -7.46 5.32 -12.22
CA LEU A 59 -8.44 6.37 -11.92
C LEU A 59 -9.48 6.56 -13.03
N GLY A 60 -9.05 6.55 -14.30
CA GLY A 60 -9.97 6.68 -15.43
C GLY A 60 -11.01 5.55 -15.48
N LYS A 61 -10.57 4.31 -15.23
CA LYS A 61 -11.44 3.14 -15.14
C LYS A 61 -12.40 3.25 -13.95
N LEU A 62 -11.89 3.67 -12.79
CA LEU A 62 -12.70 3.86 -11.58
C LEU A 62 -13.81 4.90 -11.82
N ARG A 63 -13.47 6.06 -12.40
CA ARG A 63 -14.46 7.12 -12.74
C ARG A 63 -15.54 6.62 -13.69
N LYS A 64 -15.16 5.89 -14.75
CA LYS A 64 -16.12 5.30 -15.70
C LYS A 64 -17.08 4.31 -15.03
N LEU A 65 -16.57 3.44 -14.16
CA LEU A 65 -17.40 2.48 -13.42
C LEU A 65 -18.33 3.17 -12.41
N GLN A 66 -17.83 4.17 -11.67
CA GLN A 66 -18.64 4.95 -10.72
C GLN A 66 -19.77 5.71 -11.42
N LYS A 67 -19.50 6.33 -12.59
CA LYS A 67 -20.53 6.99 -13.41
C LYS A 67 -21.59 6.02 -13.94
N ARG A 68 -21.18 4.80 -14.31
CA ARG A 68 -22.13 3.74 -14.68
C ARG A 68 -22.98 3.29 -13.49
N LEU A 69 -22.37 3.16 -12.31
CA LEU A 69 -23.06 2.77 -11.09
C LEU A 69 -24.12 3.80 -10.67
N SER A 70 -23.80 5.10 -10.75
CA SER A 70 -24.74 6.16 -10.36
C SER A 70 -26.00 6.19 -11.23
N ARG A 71 -25.87 5.82 -12.51
CA ARG A 71 -26.98 5.72 -13.48
C ARG A 71 -27.75 4.40 -13.43
N ALA A 72 -27.23 3.38 -12.74
CA ALA A 72 -27.87 2.07 -12.68
C ALA A 72 -29.03 2.06 -11.68
N SER A 73 -30.17 1.49 -12.10
CA SER A 73 -31.36 1.35 -11.24
C SER A 73 -31.04 0.63 -9.94
N LYS A 74 -31.56 1.16 -8.83
CA LYS A 74 -31.41 0.56 -7.49
C LYS A 74 -32.01 -0.85 -7.50
N GLY A 75 -31.36 -1.80 -6.83
CA GLY A 75 -31.78 -3.20 -6.79
C GLY A 75 -31.51 -4.03 -8.05
N SER A 76 -31.18 -3.41 -9.20
CA SER A 76 -30.93 -4.17 -10.43
C SER A 76 -29.69 -5.07 -10.35
N GLN A 77 -29.73 -6.21 -11.04
CA GLN A 77 -28.58 -7.12 -11.16
C GLN A 77 -27.36 -6.45 -11.79
N ASN A 78 -27.57 -5.52 -12.73
CA ASN A 78 -26.49 -4.73 -13.33
C ASN A 78 -25.81 -3.82 -12.32
N ARG A 79 -26.57 -3.22 -11.39
CA ARG A 79 -26.01 -2.41 -10.31
C ARG A 79 -25.15 -3.27 -9.37
N LEU A 80 -25.58 -4.48 -9.03
CA LEU A 80 -24.80 -5.43 -8.23
C LEU A 80 -23.48 -5.80 -8.91
N LYS A 81 -23.52 -6.16 -10.20
CA LYS A 81 -22.31 -6.45 -11.00
C LYS A 81 -21.33 -5.28 -11.03
N LEU A 82 -21.82 -4.04 -11.18
CA LEU A 82 -21.00 -2.83 -11.17
C LEU A 82 -20.34 -2.59 -9.81
N ARG A 83 -21.08 -2.75 -8.70
CA ARG A 83 -20.53 -2.65 -7.34
C ARG A 83 -19.39 -3.63 -7.13
N LEU A 84 -19.56 -4.89 -7.55
CA LEU A 84 -18.52 -5.90 -7.44
C LEU A 84 -17.28 -5.55 -8.27
N ARG A 85 -17.48 -5.05 -9.50
CA ARG A 85 -16.38 -4.64 -10.38
C ARG A 85 -15.58 -3.45 -9.81
N ILE A 86 -16.25 -2.51 -9.15
CA ILE A 86 -15.61 -1.41 -8.41
C ILE A 86 -14.85 -1.95 -7.20
N ALA A 87 -15.45 -2.86 -6.42
CA ALA A 87 -14.80 -3.47 -5.26
C ALA A 87 -13.52 -4.23 -5.64
N ARG A 88 -13.56 -5.04 -6.70
CA ARG A 88 -12.37 -5.74 -7.25
C ARG A 88 -11.28 -4.75 -7.71
N LEU A 89 -11.66 -3.61 -8.29
CA LEU A 89 -10.70 -2.60 -8.70
C LEU A 89 -10.02 -1.93 -7.49
N HIS A 90 -10.78 -1.61 -6.44
CA HIS A 90 -10.23 -1.10 -5.18
C HIS A 90 -9.30 -2.12 -4.52
N ARG A 91 -9.68 -3.40 -4.51
CA ARG A 91 -8.83 -4.49 -4.01
C ARG A 91 -7.50 -4.53 -4.76
N SER A 92 -7.53 -4.58 -6.09
CA SER A 92 -6.30 -4.55 -6.90
C SER A 92 -5.41 -3.33 -6.65
N ILE A 93 -5.99 -2.14 -6.41
CA ILE A 93 -5.21 -0.95 -6.06
C ILE A 93 -4.54 -1.12 -4.68
N ALA A 94 -5.28 -1.63 -3.70
CA ALA A 94 -4.76 -1.87 -2.35
C ALA A 94 -3.67 -2.95 -2.35
N ASP A 95 -3.84 -4.04 -3.11
CA ASP A 95 -2.88 -5.15 -3.17
C ASP A 95 -1.56 -4.69 -3.80
N ILE A 96 -1.59 -3.89 -4.88
CA ILE A 96 -0.37 -3.34 -5.50
C ILE A 96 0.37 -2.42 -4.53
N ARG A 97 -0.36 -1.60 -3.78
CA ARG A 97 0.22 -0.71 -2.77
C ARG A 97 0.87 -1.53 -1.64
N ALA A 98 0.16 -2.53 -1.13
CA ALA A 98 0.66 -3.40 -0.07
C ALA A 98 1.91 -4.16 -0.51
N ASP A 99 1.92 -4.73 -1.71
CA ASP A 99 3.08 -5.44 -2.28
C ASP A 99 4.33 -4.55 -2.36
N ALA A 100 4.18 -3.31 -2.84
CA ALA A 100 5.31 -2.38 -2.91
C ALA A 100 5.85 -2.00 -1.52
N LEU A 101 4.97 -1.77 -0.55
CA LEU A 101 5.37 -1.51 0.84
C LEU A 101 6.07 -2.71 1.46
N HIS A 102 5.52 -3.91 1.28
CA HIS A 102 6.11 -5.15 1.79
C HIS A 102 7.49 -5.43 1.21
N LYS A 103 7.68 -5.19 -0.10
CA LYS A 103 9.00 -5.35 -0.73
C LYS A 103 10.03 -4.38 -0.16
N LEU A 104 9.63 -3.13 0.10
CA LEU A 104 10.49 -2.14 0.73
C LEU A 104 10.83 -2.52 2.18
N THR A 105 9.84 -2.87 3.01
CA THR A 105 10.08 -3.24 4.42
C THR A 105 10.87 -4.54 4.55
N HIS A 106 10.62 -5.52 3.68
CA HIS A 106 11.44 -6.74 3.59
C HIS A 106 12.88 -6.40 3.19
N PHE A 107 13.08 -5.54 2.19
CA PHE A 107 14.44 -5.13 1.81
C PHE A 107 15.16 -4.44 2.97
N LEU A 108 14.49 -3.53 3.69
CA LEU A 108 15.09 -2.82 4.81
C LEU A 108 15.48 -3.78 5.95
N SER A 109 14.55 -4.63 6.39
CA SER A 109 14.77 -5.59 7.48
C SER A 109 15.82 -6.65 7.15
N ALA A 110 15.92 -7.08 5.88
CA ALA A 110 16.89 -8.08 5.45
C ALA A 110 18.33 -7.54 5.29
N ASN A 111 18.51 -6.23 5.08
CA ASN A 111 19.83 -5.66 4.75
C ASN A 111 20.42 -4.77 5.85
N TYR A 112 19.60 -4.11 6.66
CA TYR A 112 20.08 -3.13 7.65
C TYR A 112 19.67 -3.51 9.06
N SER A 113 20.56 -3.26 10.02
CA SER A 113 20.29 -3.48 11.44
C SER A 113 19.63 -2.28 12.10
N THR A 114 19.78 -1.08 11.52
CA THR A 114 19.14 0.14 12.01
C THR A 114 18.54 0.92 10.85
N VAL A 115 17.23 1.16 10.90
CA VAL A 115 16.49 1.94 9.91
C VAL A 115 16.00 3.23 10.58
N VAL A 116 16.44 4.38 10.07
CA VAL A 116 15.98 5.69 10.53
C VAL A 116 15.02 6.24 9.49
N ILE A 117 13.79 6.56 9.90
CA ILE A 117 12.76 7.10 9.02
C ILE A 117 12.55 8.57 9.38
N GLU A 118 12.50 9.45 8.38
CA GLU A 118 12.17 10.85 8.62
C GLU A 118 10.71 11.01 9.10
N ASP A 119 10.48 11.97 10.01
CA ASP A 119 9.15 12.28 10.50
C ASP A 119 8.37 13.09 9.45
N LEU A 120 7.73 12.38 8.52
CA LEU A 120 6.85 12.98 7.53
C LEU A 120 5.57 13.45 8.23
N ASN A 121 5.22 14.74 8.14
CA ASN A 121 3.92 15.27 8.61
C ASN A 121 2.77 14.80 7.69
N VAL A 122 2.45 13.50 7.72
CA VAL A 122 1.43 12.83 6.87
C VAL A 122 0.08 13.52 7.01
N LYS A 123 -0.28 13.94 8.23
CA LYS A 123 -1.53 14.64 8.49
C LYS A 123 -1.59 15.99 7.76
N GLY A 124 -0.53 16.79 7.84
CA GLY A 124 -0.40 18.04 7.12
C GLY A 124 -0.47 17.85 5.61
N MET A 125 0.27 16.87 5.08
CA MET A 125 0.26 16.62 3.63
C MET A 125 -1.09 16.06 3.13
N MET A 126 -1.81 15.29 3.96
CA MET A 126 -3.18 14.83 3.65
C MET A 126 -4.22 15.97 3.66
N SER A 127 -3.97 17.06 4.39
CA SER A 127 -4.84 18.24 4.35
C SER A 127 -4.74 19.03 3.03
N ASN A 128 -3.63 18.85 2.29
CA ASN A 128 -3.43 19.47 0.99
C ASN A 128 -4.25 18.74 -0.10
N ARG A 129 -5.29 19.36 -0.65
CA ARG A 129 -6.15 18.76 -1.70
C ARG A 129 -5.39 18.32 -2.96
N HIS A 130 -4.27 18.96 -3.31
CA HIS A 130 -3.49 18.61 -4.50
C HIS A 130 -2.65 17.35 -4.29
N LEU A 131 -2.13 17.15 -3.08
CA LEU A 131 -1.22 16.05 -2.75
C LEU A 131 -1.89 14.86 -2.06
N SER A 132 -2.99 15.11 -1.32
CA SER A 132 -3.72 14.11 -0.53
C SER A 132 -4.01 12.82 -1.28
N ARG A 133 -4.41 12.90 -2.56
CA ARG A 133 -4.67 11.71 -3.38
C ARG A 133 -3.41 10.90 -3.66
N ALA A 134 -2.32 11.57 -3.98
CA ALA A 134 -1.06 10.91 -4.31
C ALA A 134 -0.44 10.27 -3.05
N ILE A 135 -0.54 10.96 -1.91
CA ILE A 135 -0.12 10.45 -0.59
C ILE A 135 -0.95 9.23 -0.19
N ALA A 136 -2.28 9.32 -0.33
CA ALA A 136 -3.17 8.20 -0.08
C ALA A 136 -2.89 7.02 -1.02
N ASP A 137 -2.31 7.27 -2.20
CA ASP A 137 -1.95 6.21 -3.15
C ASP A 137 -0.69 5.44 -2.73
N ILE A 138 0.14 6.03 -1.89
CA ILE A 138 1.41 5.45 -1.43
C ILE A 138 1.22 4.72 -0.10
N GLY A 139 0.38 5.25 0.78
CA GLY A 139 0.06 4.58 2.04
C GLY A 139 1.13 4.72 3.12
N PHE A 140 1.70 5.92 3.31
CA PHE A 140 2.72 6.19 4.34
C PHE A 140 2.35 5.70 5.75
N HIS A 141 1.06 5.77 6.12
CA HIS A 141 0.60 5.22 7.38
C HIS A 141 0.87 3.70 7.50
N GLU A 142 0.63 2.95 6.43
CA GLU A 142 0.82 1.51 6.42
C GLU A 142 2.30 1.14 6.44
N PHE A 143 3.16 1.91 5.76
CA PHE A 143 4.60 1.75 5.85
C PHE A 143 5.11 1.84 7.29
N ARG A 144 4.70 2.90 8.00
CA ARG A 144 5.07 3.13 9.40
C ARG A 144 4.51 2.08 10.37
N ARG A 145 3.44 1.37 9.98
CA ARG A 145 2.87 0.27 10.77
C ARG A 145 3.65 -1.04 10.61
N GLN A 146 4.37 -1.20 9.50
CA GLN A 146 5.07 -2.45 9.14
C GLN A 146 6.54 -2.49 9.58
N LEU A 147 7.16 -1.33 9.79
CA LEU A 147 8.46 -1.17 10.43
C LEU A 147 8.28 -1.09 11.95
#